data_AF-A0A0C9UAM1-F1
#
_entry.id   AF-A0A0C9UAM1-F1
#
_cell.length_a   1.000
_cell.length_b   1.000
_cell.length_c   1.000
_cell.angle_alpha   90.00
_cell.angle_beta   90.00
_cell.angle_gamma   90.00
#
_symmetry.space_group_name_H-M   'P 1'
#
loop_
_entity.id
_entity.type
_entity.pdbx_description
1 polymer ?
#
loop_
_entity_poly.entity_id
_entity_poly.type
_entity_poly.pdbx_seq_one_letter_code
_entity_poly.pdbx_strand_id
1 'polypeptide(L)'
;NEWDALVLETFALKQTYNSTRQELSHALYQQDAATRVAARLIRERDAAREALANVKATMGIESSTNGGDVDMQDGAEEQSLPSDVIAEIEEVSQTLSVTRRKRKPPPEYPTAAQLGTYTDKTTIPSLHASSPAGINSLALSKTQPSLFLTGGNDKIVQLYDRDAGKVAATLKGHTKKVNIVAFREKEGDPTL
;
A
#
# COMPACT_ATOMS: atom_id res chain seq x y z
N ASN A 1 33.20 -21.92 -42.54
CA ASN A 1 33.37 -20.50 -42.92
C ASN A 1 32.68 -19.64 -41.88
N GLU A 2 33.44 -19.09 -40.94
CA GLU A 2 32.93 -18.32 -39.79
C GLU A 2 32.18 -17.05 -40.20
N TRP A 3 32.56 -16.44 -41.32
CA TRP A 3 31.89 -15.26 -41.87
C TRP A 3 30.45 -15.53 -42.31
N ASP A 4 30.17 -16.72 -42.83
CA ASP A 4 28.81 -17.08 -43.27
C ASP A 4 27.87 -17.28 -42.08
N ALA A 5 28.36 -17.96 -41.03
CA ALA A 5 27.66 -18.10 -39.76
C ALA A 5 27.33 -16.73 -39.13
N LEU A 6 28.29 -15.79 -39.11
CA LEU A 6 28.08 -14.44 -38.59
C LEU A 6 27.03 -13.66 -39.41
N VAL A 7 27.07 -13.76 -40.74
CA VAL A 7 26.07 -13.10 -41.60
C VAL A 7 24.67 -13.66 -41.36
N LEU A 8 24.53 -14.98 -41.21
CA LEU A 8 23.25 -15.60 -40.89
C LEU A 8 22.71 -15.19 -39.51
N GLU A 9 23.56 -15.17 -38.48
CA GLU A 9 23.17 -14.73 -37.14
C GLU A 9 22.75 -13.25 -37.12
N THR A 10 23.51 -12.38 -37.80
CA THR A 10 23.16 -10.96 -37.89
C THR A 10 21.87 -10.72 -38.68
N PHE A 11 21.58 -11.53 -39.69
CA PHE A 11 20.31 -11.49 -40.40
C PHE A 11 19.15 -11.94 -39.51
N ALA A 12 19.27 -13.07 -38.82
CA ALA A 12 18.25 -13.58 -37.89
C ALA A 12 17.98 -12.59 -36.74
N LEU A 13 19.03 -11.96 -36.21
CA LEU A 13 18.91 -10.93 -35.18
C LEU A 13 18.17 -9.69 -35.70
N LYS A 14 18.46 -9.23 -36.93
CA LYS A 14 17.71 -8.12 -37.55
C LYS A 14 16.26 -8.48 -37.82
N GLN A 15 15.97 -9.72 -38.20
CA GLN A 15 14.61 -10.19 -38.44
C GLN A 15 13.79 -10.19 -37.15
N THR A 16 14.33 -10.75 -36.06
CA THR A 16 13.67 -10.74 -34.74
C THR A 16 13.53 -9.33 -34.17
N TYR A 17 14.53 -8.46 -34.35
CA TYR A 17 14.43 -7.04 -33.99
C TYR A 17 13.28 -6.34 -34.72
N ASN A 18 13.13 -6.57 -36.02
CA ASN A 18 12.04 -5.96 -36.79
C ASN A 18 10.66 -6.51 -36.39
N SER A 19 10.54 -7.82 -36.13
CA SER A 19 9.29 -8.44 -35.63
C SER A 19 8.87 -7.85 -34.29
N THR A 20 9.78 -7.85 -33.31
CA THR A 20 9.51 -7.33 -31.96
C THR A 20 9.19 -5.83 -31.98
N ARG A 21 9.82 -5.05 -32.86
CA ARG A 21 9.49 -3.64 -33.07
C ARG A 21 8.07 -3.44 -33.61
N GLN A 22 7.62 -4.30 -34.52
CA GLN A 22 6.27 -4.26 -35.08
C GLN A 22 5.21 -4.72 -34.06
N GLU A 23 5.51 -5.76 -33.29
CA GLU A 23 4.64 -6.22 -32.20
C GLU A 23 4.48 -5.15 -31.13
N LEU A 24 5.57 -4.48 -30.75
CA LEU A 24 5.53 -3.38 -29.79
C LEU A 24 4.71 -2.19 -30.31
N SER A 25 4.84 -1.81 -31.58
CA SER A 25 4.03 -0.71 -32.12
C SER A 25 2.54 -1.06 -32.13
N HIS A 26 2.18 -2.29 -32.51
CA HIS A 26 0.80 -2.76 -32.46
C HIS A 26 0.23 -2.76 -31.02
N ALA A 27 1.02 -3.25 -30.05
CA ALA A 27 0.61 -3.27 -28.65
C ALA A 27 0.37 -1.85 -28.09
N LEU A 28 1.21 -0.88 -28.44
CA LEU A 28 1.03 0.52 -28.03
C LEU A 28 -0.24 1.14 -28.63
N TYR A 29 -0.56 0.86 -29.90
CA TYR A 29 -1.82 1.31 -30.51
C TYR A 29 -3.03 0.67 -29.84
N GLN A 30 -2.96 -0.62 -29.51
CA GLN A 30 -4.03 -1.32 -28.81
C GLN A 30 -4.22 -0.78 -27.39
N GLN A 31 -3.15 -0.43 -26.68
CA GLN A 31 -3.20 0.19 -25.37
C GLN A 31 -3.90 1.56 -25.43
N ASP A 32 -3.53 2.43 -26.37
CA ASP A 32 -4.20 3.72 -26.54
C ASP A 32 -5.70 3.53 -26.86
N ALA A 33 -6.03 2.59 -27.76
CA ALA A 33 -7.42 2.25 -28.06
C ALA A 33 -8.20 1.76 -26.82
N ALA A 34 -7.61 0.87 -26.01
CA ALA A 34 -8.21 0.34 -24.80
C ALA A 34 -8.48 1.44 -23.75
N THR A 35 -7.56 2.39 -23.57
CA THR A 35 -7.76 3.50 -22.64
C THR A 35 -8.92 4.41 -23.05
N ARG A 36 -9.14 4.62 -24.36
CA ARG A 36 -10.29 5.39 -24.86
C ARG A 36 -11.62 4.67 -24.60
N VAL A 37 -11.64 3.34 -24.70
CA VAL A 37 -12.82 2.53 -24.36
C VAL A 37 -13.11 2.60 -22.87
N ALA A 38 -12.10 2.43 -22.01
CA ALA A 38 -12.25 2.57 -20.56
C ALA A 38 -12.80 3.95 -20.18
N ALA A 39 -12.28 5.03 -20.78
CA ALA A 39 -12.79 6.38 -20.55
C ALA A 39 -14.26 6.56 -20.99
N ARG A 40 -14.69 5.89 -22.07
CA ARG A 40 -16.10 5.90 -22.48
C ARG A 40 -16.98 5.15 -21.47
N LEU A 41 -16.57 3.95 -21.05
CA LEU A 41 -17.29 3.12 -20.09
C LEU A 41 -17.42 3.81 -18.72
N ILE A 42 -16.39 4.52 -18.26
CA ILE A 42 -16.45 5.30 -17.01
C ILE A 42 -17.54 6.37 -17.11
N ARG A 43 -17.62 7.12 -18.22
CA ARG A 43 -18.69 8.12 -18.42
C ARG A 43 -20.08 7.50 -18.47
N GLU A 44 -20.23 6.37 -19.18
CA GLU A 44 -21.51 5.66 -19.27
C GLU A 44 -21.95 5.11 -17.90
N ARG A 45 -21.02 4.55 -17.11
CA ARG A 45 -21.25 4.10 -15.74
C ARG A 45 -21.67 5.24 -14.83
N ASP A 46 -20.95 6.36 -14.87
CA ASP A 46 -21.20 7.50 -13.99
C ASP A 46 -22.55 8.15 -14.34
N ALA A 47 -22.89 8.29 -15.63
CA ALA A 47 -24.20 8.73 -16.08
C ALA A 47 -25.32 7.78 -15.62
N ALA A 48 -25.11 6.46 -15.69
CA ALA A 48 -26.09 5.48 -15.21
C ALA A 48 -26.28 5.54 -13.68
N ARG A 49 -25.19 5.71 -12.92
CA ARG A 49 -25.24 5.87 -11.46
C ARG A 49 -25.95 7.15 -11.05
N GLU A 50 -25.69 8.26 -11.73
CA GLU A 50 -26.39 9.52 -11.50
C GLU A 50 -27.88 9.41 -11.84
N ALA A 51 -28.23 8.79 -12.97
CA ALA A 51 -29.63 8.55 -13.34
C ALA A 51 -30.35 7.71 -12.27
N LEU A 52 -29.72 6.65 -11.76
CA LEU A 52 -30.28 5.84 -10.67
C LEU A 52 -30.39 6.62 -9.36
N ALA A 53 -29.40 7.46 -9.03
CA ALA A 53 -29.46 8.33 -7.85
C ALA A 53 -30.63 9.31 -7.93
N ASN A 54 -30.84 9.91 -9.11
CA ASN A 54 -31.97 10.81 -9.37
C ASN A 54 -33.31 10.07 -9.26
N VAL A 55 -33.44 8.85 -9.79
CA VAL A 55 -34.65 8.03 -9.66
C VAL A 55 -34.89 7.64 -8.20
N LYS A 56 -33.85 7.25 -7.44
CA LYS A 56 -33.98 6.97 -6.01
C LYS A 56 -34.43 8.19 -5.22
N ALA A 57 -33.89 9.37 -5.55
CA ALA A 57 -34.27 10.62 -4.93
C ALA A 57 -35.73 11.01 -5.23
N THR A 58 -36.22 10.80 -6.47
CA THR A 58 -37.62 11.09 -6.83
C THR A 58 -38.61 10.07 -6.27
N MET A 59 -38.21 8.82 -6.08
CA MET A 59 -39.05 7.77 -5.48
C MET A 59 -39.12 7.82 -3.95
N GLY A 60 -38.41 8.76 -3.29
CA GLY A 60 -38.43 8.89 -1.83
C GLY A 60 -37.89 7.66 -1.09
N ILE A 61 -37.11 6.81 -1.77
CA ILE A 61 -36.46 5.66 -1.16
C ILE A 61 -35.20 6.20 -0.49
N GLU A 62 -35.34 6.62 0.76
CA GLU A 62 -34.20 6.86 1.64
C GLU A 62 -33.33 5.60 1.64
N SER A 63 -32.12 5.72 1.11
CA SER A 63 -31.13 4.67 1.23
C SER A 63 -30.81 4.55 2.71
N SER A 64 -31.19 3.42 3.32
CA SER A 64 -30.76 3.08 4.67
C SER A 64 -29.24 3.23 4.74
N THR A 65 -28.79 4.14 5.59
CA THR A 65 -27.40 4.45 5.89
C THR A 65 -26.77 3.34 6.72
N ASN A 66 -26.66 2.15 6.13
CA ASN A 66 -25.71 1.09 6.49
C ASN A 66 -25.02 0.60 5.20
N GLY A 67 -24.40 1.55 4.48
CA GLY A 67 -23.66 1.27 3.26
C GLY A 67 -22.23 0.87 3.58
N GLY A 68 -22.03 -0.42 3.87
CA GLY A 68 -20.74 -1.06 3.64
C GLY A 68 -20.35 -0.85 2.18
N ASP A 69 -19.11 -0.42 2.00
CA ASP A 69 -18.37 -0.35 0.75
C ASP A 69 -18.53 -1.68 -0.02
N VAL A 70 -19.45 -1.72 -0.98
CA VAL A 70 -19.59 -2.83 -1.93
C VAL A 70 -18.81 -2.46 -3.17
N ASP A 71 -17.52 -2.78 -3.12
CA ASP A 71 -16.65 -2.88 -4.28
C ASP A 71 -17.28 -3.85 -5.28
N MET A 72 -17.58 -3.35 -6.48
CA MET A 72 -17.95 -4.18 -7.63
C MET A 72 -16.66 -4.83 -8.15
N GLN A 73 -16.34 -6.01 -7.67
CA GLN A 73 -15.30 -6.84 -8.27
C GLN A 73 -15.90 -7.79 -9.30
N ASP A 74 -15.23 -7.79 -10.45
CA ASP A 74 -15.45 -8.55 -11.66
C ASP A 74 -15.85 -10.01 -11.45
N GLY A 75 -16.65 -10.50 -12.41
CA GLY A 75 -17.08 -11.88 -12.51
C GLY A 75 -15.93 -12.89 -12.49
N ALA A 76 -16.03 -13.82 -11.57
CA ALA A 76 -15.64 -15.21 -11.74
C ALA A 76 -16.64 -16.04 -10.92
N GLU A 77 -17.41 -16.86 -11.60
CA GLU A 77 -18.34 -17.80 -10.98
C GLU A 77 -17.59 -18.72 -10.01
N GLU A 78 -18.08 -18.73 -8.77
CA GLU A 78 -18.29 -19.93 -7.96
C GLU A 78 -17.13 -20.91 -7.78
N GLN A 79 -16.34 -20.66 -6.73
CA GLN A 79 -16.35 -21.61 -5.63
C GLN A 79 -16.76 -20.84 -4.37
N SER A 80 -18.07 -20.66 -4.23
CA SER A 80 -18.64 -20.28 -2.94
C SER A 80 -18.18 -21.31 -1.91
N LEU A 81 -17.61 -20.83 -0.81
CA LEU A 81 -17.25 -21.69 0.31
C LEU A 81 -18.48 -22.53 0.70
N PRO A 82 -18.31 -23.81 1.08
CA PRO A 82 -19.44 -24.64 1.50
C PRO A 82 -20.23 -23.92 2.60
N SER A 83 -21.56 -24.04 2.56
CA SER A 83 -22.49 -23.32 3.46
C SER A 83 -22.14 -23.45 4.94
N ASP A 84 -21.57 -24.59 5.31
CA ASP A 84 -21.17 -24.91 6.68
C ASP A 84 -20.00 -24.02 7.15
N VAL A 85 -19.02 -23.77 6.27
CA VAL A 85 -17.88 -22.89 6.55
C VAL A 85 -18.31 -21.43 6.60
N ILE A 86 -19.30 -21.03 5.79
CA ILE A 86 -19.86 -19.69 5.85
C ILE A 86 -20.57 -19.46 7.20
N ALA A 87 -21.30 -20.46 7.70
CA ALA A 87 -21.96 -20.39 9.01
C ALA A 87 -20.97 -20.27 10.18
N GLU A 88 -19.88 -21.06 10.15
CA GLU A 88 -18.80 -20.95 11.15
C GLU A 88 -18.10 -19.59 11.09
N ILE A 89 -17.83 -19.06 9.90
CA ILE A 89 -17.24 -17.72 9.72
C ILE A 89 -18.18 -16.64 10.28
N GLU A 90 -19.47 -16.75 9.98
CA GLU A 90 -20.49 -15.80 10.45
C GLU A 90 -20.58 -15.83 11.99
N GLU A 91 -20.61 -17.01 12.61
CA GLU A 91 -20.63 -17.18 14.07
C GLU A 91 -19.36 -16.63 14.75
N VAL A 92 -18.18 -16.94 14.20
CA VAL A 92 -16.90 -16.41 14.69
C VAL A 92 -16.83 -14.90 14.49
N SER A 93 -17.38 -14.36 13.40
CA SER A 93 -17.43 -12.91 13.17
C SER A 93 -18.35 -12.21 14.18
N GLN A 94 -19.49 -12.81 14.52
CA GLN A 94 -20.45 -12.25 15.47
C GLN A 94 -19.87 -12.26 16.90
N THR A 95 -19.20 -13.33 17.29
CA THR A 95 -18.53 -13.41 18.61
C THR A 95 -17.35 -12.42 18.73
N LEU A 96 -16.54 -12.28 17.68
CA LEU A 96 -15.40 -11.35 17.67
C LEU A 96 -15.82 -9.89 17.52
N SER A 97 -16.90 -9.59 16.78
CA SER A 97 -17.39 -8.21 16.57
C SER A 97 -17.96 -7.60 17.86
N VAL A 98 -18.63 -8.40 18.70
CA VAL A 98 -19.07 -7.99 20.05
C VAL A 98 -17.87 -7.65 20.94
N THR A 99 -16.76 -8.39 20.79
CA THR A 99 -15.50 -8.12 21.51
C THR A 99 -14.79 -6.88 20.98
N ARG A 100 -14.85 -6.62 19.67
CA ARG A 100 -14.21 -5.46 19.01
C ARG A 100 -14.81 -4.14 19.47
N ARG A 101 -16.15 -4.05 19.52
CA ARG A 101 -16.88 -2.84 19.99
C ARG A 101 -16.60 -2.49 21.45
N LYS A 102 -16.16 -3.45 22.26
CA LYS A 102 -15.91 -3.28 23.71
C LYS A 102 -14.44 -3.04 24.07
N ARG A 103 -13.50 -3.04 23.11
CA ARG A 103 -12.12 -2.62 23.35
C ARG A 103 -12.10 -1.12 23.62
N LYS A 104 -12.36 -0.73 24.87
CA LYS A 104 -12.05 0.62 25.34
C LYS A 104 -10.55 0.81 25.17
N PRO A 105 -10.09 1.93 24.60
CA PRO A 105 -8.67 2.23 24.58
C PRO A 105 -8.15 2.19 26.03
N PRO A 106 -6.99 1.55 26.29
CA PRO A 106 -6.37 1.50 27.60
C PRO A 106 -6.36 2.88 28.28
N PRO A 107 -6.60 2.95 29.60
CA PRO A 107 -6.69 4.21 30.35
C PRO A 107 -5.38 5.00 30.41
N GLU A 108 -4.28 4.45 29.90
CA GLU A 108 -2.98 5.11 29.78
C GLU A 108 -2.84 6.00 28.54
N TYR A 109 -3.79 5.96 27.60
CA TYR A 109 -3.73 6.82 26.42
C TYR A 109 -4.12 8.27 26.73
N PRO A 110 -3.33 9.26 26.28
CA PRO A 110 -3.62 10.66 26.54
C PRO A 110 -4.95 11.10 25.91
N THR A 111 -5.74 11.84 26.69
CA THR A 111 -7.03 12.40 26.22
C THR A 111 -6.76 13.53 25.22
N ALA A 112 -7.70 13.80 24.30
CA ALA A 112 -7.55 14.86 23.29
C ALA A 112 -7.19 16.25 23.87
N ALA A 113 -7.62 16.55 25.10
CA ALA A 113 -7.27 17.77 25.81
C ALA A 113 -5.80 17.81 26.28
N GLN A 114 -5.19 16.65 26.56
CA GLN A 114 -3.77 16.55 26.90
C GLN A 114 -2.89 16.64 25.66
N LEU A 115 -3.40 16.29 24.46
CA LEU A 115 -2.65 16.42 23.20
C LEU A 115 -2.27 17.89 22.89
N GLY A 116 -3.11 18.85 23.29
CA GLY A 116 -2.84 20.27 23.09
C GLY A 116 -1.74 20.86 23.99
N THR A 117 -1.35 20.16 25.06
CA THR A 117 -0.30 20.64 25.98
C THR A 117 1.08 20.08 25.66
N TYR A 118 1.21 19.19 24.67
CA TYR A 118 2.53 18.71 24.25
C TYR A 118 3.26 19.79 23.45
N THR A 119 4.45 20.13 23.92
CA THR A 119 5.38 21.02 23.22
C THR A 119 6.57 20.22 22.72
N ASP A 120 7.05 20.54 21.52
CA ASP A 120 8.24 19.92 20.96
C ASP A 120 9.46 20.25 21.82
N LYS A 121 10.10 19.23 22.38
CA LYS A 121 11.33 19.41 23.19
C LYS A 121 12.57 19.57 22.32
N THR A 122 12.62 18.87 21.19
CA THR A 122 13.80 18.80 20.33
C THR A 122 13.36 18.58 18.89
N THR A 123 13.75 19.49 17.99
CA THR A 123 13.51 19.37 16.55
C THR A 123 14.80 18.94 15.85
N ILE A 124 14.76 17.81 15.14
CA ILE A 124 15.91 17.32 14.35
C ILE A 124 15.60 17.60 12.87
N PRO A 125 16.36 18.49 12.20
CA PRO A 125 15.95 19.07 10.92
C PRO A 125 15.99 18.10 9.72
N SER A 126 16.91 17.14 9.69
CA SER A 126 16.94 16.16 8.58
C SER A 126 17.75 14.93 8.94
N LEU A 127 17.09 13.79 9.05
CA LEU A 127 17.74 12.48 9.12
C LEU A 127 17.90 11.91 7.70
N HIS A 128 16.84 11.91 6.92
CA HIS A 128 16.80 11.31 5.57
C HIS A 128 17.08 12.30 4.45
N ALA A 129 17.34 11.79 3.25
CA ALA A 129 17.59 12.62 2.07
C ALA A 129 16.40 13.54 1.74
N SER A 130 16.68 14.77 1.32
CA SER A 130 15.65 15.79 1.01
C SER A 130 14.78 15.45 -0.21
N SER A 131 15.13 14.42 -0.98
CA SER A 131 14.38 13.94 -2.14
C SER A 131 14.61 12.43 -2.26
N PRO A 132 13.59 11.56 -2.11
CA PRO A 132 12.17 11.76 -1.82
C PRO A 132 11.87 12.05 -0.33
N ALA A 133 11.02 13.05 -0.07
CA ALA A 133 10.61 13.42 1.28
C ALA A 133 9.68 12.35 1.89
N GLY A 134 9.87 12.07 3.19
CA GLY A 134 8.97 11.23 3.98
C GLY A 134 9.71 10.20 4.84
N ILE A 135 9.44 10.29 6.14
CA ILE A 135 9.77 9.24 7.11
C ILE A 135 8.48 8.44 7.30
N ASN A 136 8.48 7.17 6.92
CA ASN A 136 7.27 6.33 6.98
C ASN A 136 7.15 5.58 8.31
N SER A 137 8.27 5.35 8.98
CA SER A 137 8.31 4.54 10.19
C SER A 137 9.33 5.08 11.18
N LEU A 138 8.97 4.97 12.46
CA LEU A 138 9.83 5.28 13.59
C LEU A 138 9.65 4.18 14.63
N ALA A 139 10.75 3.66 15.14
CA ALA A 139 10.76 2.71 16.25
C ALA A 139 11.65 3.26 17.37
N LEU A 140 11.24 3.03 18.62
CA LEU A 140 12.00 3.39 19.82
C LEU A 140 12.50 2.10 20.48
N SER A 141 13.73 2.13 21.00
CA SER A 141 14.23 1.05 21.84
C SER A 141 13.69 1.18 23.26
N LYS A 142 13.21 0.07 23.85
CA LYS A 142 12.71 -0.03 25.23
C LYS A 142 13.85 -0.15 26.24
N THR A 143 14.96 -0.75 25.84
CA THR A 143 16.17 -0.95 26.64
C THR A 143 17.05 0.30 26.71
N GLN A 144 17.12 1.05 25.61
CA GLN A 144 17.87 2.32 25.53
C GLN A 144 16.96 3.43 25.01
N PRO A 145 16.37 4.27 25.88
CA PRO A 145 15.38 5.27 25.47
C PRO A 145 15.98 6.43 24.65
N SER A 146 17.30 6.52 24.56
CA SER A 146 18.01 7.49 23.71
C SER A 146 18.12 7.04 22.26
N LEU A 147 17.96 5.74 21.98
CA LEU A 147 18.19 5.17 20.67
C LEU A 147 16.87 4.97 19.92
N PHE A 148 16.81 5.49 18.69
CA PHE A 148 15.64 5.31 17.84
C PHE A 148 16.02 5.04 16.38
N LEU A 149 15.13 4.32 15.68
CA LEU A 149 15.30 3.96 14.28
C LEU A 149 14.28 4.74 13.44
N THR A 150 14.74 5.26 12.31
CA THR A 150 13.88 5.92 11.32
C THR A 150 14.01 5.24 9.97
N GLY A 151 12.87 4.97 9.33
CA GLY A 151 12.79 4.41 7.98
C GLY A 151 12.21 5.44 7.01
N GLY A 152 12.98 5.76 5.96
CA GLY A 152 12.63 6.78 4.99
C GLY A 152 12.25 6.27 3.60
N ASN A 153 11.68 7.16 2.80
CA ASN A 153 11.48 6.95 1.35
C ASN A 153 12.80 6.86 0.57
N ASP A 154 13.91 7.31 1.17
CA ASP A 154 15.27 7.21 0.65
C ASP A 154 15.84 5.77 0.66
N LYS A 155 15.04 4.80 1.14
CA LYS A 155 15.39 3.36 1.23
C LYS A 155 16.48 3.08 2.27
N ILE A 156 16.73 4.04 3.14
CA ILE A 156 17.74 3.97 4.18
C ILE A 156 17.01 3.82 5.51
N VAL A 157 17.57 2.98 6.37
CA VAL A 157 17.20 2.94 7.78
C VAL A 157 18.33 3.60 8.57
N GLN A 158 17.99 4.59 9.39
CA GLN A 158 18.98 5.30 10.20
C GLN A 158 18.73 5.00 11.68
N LEU A 159 19.81 4.64 12.37
CA LEU A 159 19.85 4.52 13.81
C LEU A 159 20.40 5.82 14.38
N TYR A 160 19.58 6.52 15.16
CA TYR A 160 19.95 7.79 15.76
C TYR A 160 20.08 7.65 17.27
N ASP A 161 21.14 8.24 17.81
CA ASP A 161 21.34 8.41 19.24
C ASP A 161 21.00 9.85 19.63
N ARG A 162 19.93 9.98 20.42
CA ARG A 162 19.42 11.26 20.92
C ARG A 162 20.41 11.95 21.85
N ASP A 163 21.14 11.21 22.69
CA ASP A 163 22.02 11.80 23.69
C ASP A 163 23.30 12.33 23.04
N ALA A 164 23.81 11.62 22.03
CA ALA A 164 24.94 12.06 21.22
C ALA A 164 24.56 13.07 20.12
N GLY A 165 23.28 13.19 19.78
CA GLY A 165 22.78 14.05 18.71
C GLY A 165 23.25 13.64 17.31
N LYS A 166 23.63 12.38 17.11
CA LYS A 166 24.28 11.88 15.88
C LYS A 166 23.64 10.59 15.39
N VAL A 167 23.75 10.37 14.07
CA VAL A 167 23.40 9.09 13.44
C VAL A 167 24.48 8.08 13.81
N ALA A 168 24.13 7.10 14.64
CA ALA A 168 25.02 6.03 15.07
C ALA A 168 25.30 5.03 13.94
N ALA A 169 24.30 4.73 13.12
CA ALA A 169 24.45 3.84 11.98
C ALA A 169 23.48 4.16 10.84
N THR A 170 23.95 3.97 9.61
CA THR A 170 23.16 4.11 8.39
C THR A 170 23.10 2.76 7.71
N LEU A 171 21.95 2.09 7.80
CA LEU A 171 21.72 0.78 7.20
C LEU A 171 21.19 0.96 5.78
N LYS A 172 22.02 0.53 4.83
CA LYS A 172 21.70 0.53 3.39
C LYS A 172 21.53 -0.92 2.93
N GLY A 173 20.49 -1.19 2.14
CA GLY A 173 20.26 -2.53 1.60
C GLY A 173 18.88 -2.69 0.96
N HIS A 174 17.88 -1.93 1.42
CA HIS A 174 16.54 -1.97 0.83
C HIS A 174 16.53 -1.38 -0.58
N THR A 175 15.90 -2.10 -1.50
CA THR A 175 15.74 -1.69 -2.91
C THR A 175 14.51 -0.79 -3.11
N LYS A 176 13.56 -0.84 -2.17
CA LYS A 176 12.31 -0.05 -2.14
C LYS A 176 12.21 0.74 -0.83
N LYS A 177 11.23 1.66 -0.76
CA LYS A 177 10.96 2.48 0.43
C LYS A 177 10.70 1.61 1.66
N VAL A 178 11.16 2.08 2.81
CA VAL A 178 10.98 1.37 4.08
C VAL A 178 9.62 1.78 4.66
N ASN A 179 8.73 0.82 4.87
CA ASN A 179 7.38 1.08 5.39
C ASN A 179 7.28 0.84 6.90
N ILE A 180 8.00 -0.16 7.42
CA ILE A 180 7.98 -0.57 8.82
C ILE A 180 9.41 -0.85 9.26
N VAL A 181 9.74 -0.42 10.48
CA VAL A 181 10.98 -0.76 11.17
C VAL A 181 10.62 -1.23 12.58
N ALA A 182 11.31 -2.24 13.08
CA ALA A 182 11.16 -2.76 14.43
C ALA A 182 12.54 -2.95 15.07
N PHE A 183 12.63 -2.66 16.36
CA PHE A 183 13.82 -2.98 17.15
C PHE A 183 13.74 -4.43 17.63
N ARG A 184 14.84 -5.16 17.46
CA ARG A 184 15.10 -6.40 18.17
C ARG A 184 16.12 -6.10 19.25
N GLU A 185 15.67 -6.12 20.50
CA GLU A 185 16.51 -5.74 21.65
C GLU A 185 17.07 -6.94 22.40
N LYS A 186 16.45 -8.11 22.23
CA LYS A 186 16.92 -9.38 22.80
C LYS A 186 17.05 -10.46 21.74
N GLU A 187 18.05 -11.30 21.93
CA GLU A 187 18.27 -12.48 21.12
C GLU A 187 17.24 -13.54 21.51
N GLY A 188 16.11 -13.59 20.78
CA GLY A 188 15.03 -14.57 21.02
C GLY A 188 13.62 -14.00 20.85
N ASP A 189 13.48 -12.67 20.79
CA ASP A 189 12.20 -12.04 20.46
C ASP A 189 11.79 -12.34 19.01
N PRO A 190 10.48 -12.51 18.74
CA PRO A 190 10.00 -12.82 17.41
C PRO A 190 10.43 -11.74 16.43
N THR A 191 11.15 -12.14 15.38
CA THR A 191 11.12 -11.43 14.12
C THR A 191 9.68 -11.52 13.64
N LEU A 192 9.01 -10.38 13.43
CA LEU A 192 7.66 -10.28 12.87
C LEU A 192 7.27 -11.48 11.98
#